data_AF-A0A8T7E7R5-F1
#
_entry.id   AF-A0A8T7E7R5-F1
#
_cell.length_a   1.000
_cell.length_b   1.000
_cell.length_c   1.000
_cell.angle_alpha   90.00
_cell.angle_beta   90.00
_cell.angle_gamma   90.00
#
_symmetry.space_group_name_H-M   'P 1'
#
loop_
_entity.id
_entity.type
_entity.pdbx_description
1 polymer ?
#
loop_
_entity_poly.entity_id
_entity_poly.type
_entity_poly.pdbx_seq_one_letter_code
_entity_poly.pdbx_strand_id
1 'polypeptide(L)'
;MSAQIEIKLSSLEEMFAEPAADPFDPDSRYLSGIDEVVGQLRLKWRELDETTRLLIRLPQTAVTANTAATLKAALDRYGAAQIAQNQQAIEELRVGSHRETLSAIVIVTVLIILTILLVNLIPELEQVSGALAGFVGIAVWVIF
;
A
#
# COMPACT_ATOMS: atom_id res chain seq x y z
N MET A 1 -29.65 2.57 -0.02
CA MET A 1 -29.42 3.86 0.66
C MET A 1 -28.06 4.31 0.18
N SER A 2 -27.97 5.42 -0.55
CA SER A 2 -26.70 5.91 -1.09
C SER A 2 -25.77 6.28 0.08
N ALA A 3 -24.54 5.76 0.09
CA ALA A 3 -23.58 6.09 1.12
C ALA A 3 -23.23 7.59 1.07
N GLN A 4 -23.36 8.28 2.20
CA GLN A 4 -22.90 9.67 2.35
C GLN A 4 -21.71 9.69 3.32
N ILE A 5 -20.64 10.32 2.88
CA ILE A 5 -19.44 10.59 3.68
C ILE A 5 -19.43 12.08 3.94
N GLU A 6 -19.33 12.47 5.20
CA GLU A 6 -19.30 13.87 5.60
C GLU A 6 -17.95 14.16 6.24
N ILE A 7 -17.33 15.27 5.85
CA ILE A 7 -16.14 15.81 6.49
C ILE A 7 -16.34 17.30 6.79
N LYS A 8 -15.77 17.74 7.91
CA LYS A 8 -15.74 19.15 8.32
C LYS A 8 -14.30 19.64 8.24
N LEU A 9 -14.10 20.71 7.49
CA LEU A 9 -12.79 21.32 7.25
C LEU A 9 -12.82 22.77 7.73
N SER A 10 -11.74 23.25 8.33
CA SER A 10 -11.60 24.68 8.66
C SER A 10 -11.13 25.47 7.44
N SER A 11 -10.40 24.82 6.53
CA SER A 11 -9.95 25.40 5.27
C SER A 11 -9.84 24.34 4.16
N LEU A 12 -9.77 24.76 2.90
CA LEU A 12 -9.65 23.81 1.77
C LEU A 12 -8.29 23.11 1.76
N GLU A 13 -7.26 23.74 2.30
CA GLU A 13 -5.91 23.20 2.40
C GLU A 13 -5.87 21.94 3.27
N GLU A 14 -6.68 21.89 4.32
CA GLU A 14 -6.82 20.72 5.19
C GLU A 14 -7.42 19.48 4.50
N MET A 15 -7.90 19.63 3.25
CA MET A 15 -8.25 18.48 2.43
C MET A 15 -7.00 17.67 2.06
N PHE A 16 -5.88 18.34 1.83
CA PHE A 16 -4.64 17.74 1.31
C PHE A 16 -3.45 17.82 2.28
N ALA A 17 -3.56 18.61 3.35
CA ALA A 17 -2.57 18.72 4.40
C ALA A 17 -3.17 18.32 5.75
N GLU A 18 -2.32 17.82 6.64
CA GLU A 18 -2.70 17.63 8.04
C GLU A 18 -2.97 19.01 8.68
N PRO A 19 -4.10 19.17 9.36
CA PRO A 19 -4.37 20.40 10.09
C PRO A 19 -3.42 20.54 11.28
N ALA A 20 -3.23 21.78 11.73
CA ALA A 20 -2.49 22.03 12.96
C ALA A 20 -3.27 21.41 14.14
N ALA A 21 -2.71 20.37 14.75
CA ALA A 21 -3.32 19.71 15.89
C ALA A 21 -3.46 20.69 17.06
N ASP A 22 -4.70 20.94 17.48
CA ASP A 22 -5.03 21.70 18.66
C ASP A 22 -5.60 20.74 19.72
N PRO A 23 -4.82 20.38 20.76
CA PRO A 23 -5.28 19.45 21.79
C PRO A 23 -6.43 20.02 22.65
N PHE A 24 -6.75 21.32 22.51
CA PHE A 24 -7.84 21.97 23.22
C PHE A 24 -9.12 22.10 22.39
N ASP A 25 -9.06 21.85 21.07
CA ASP A 25 -10.23 21.81 20.22
C ASP A 25 -10.72 20.35 20.06
N PRO A 26 -11.91 19.99 20.61
CA PRO A 26 -12.45 18.64 20.49
C PRO A 26 -12.78 18.24 19.05
N ASP A 27 -12.92 19.22 18.14
CA ASP A 27 -13.12 18.98 16.71
C ASP A 27 -11.79 18.96 15.92
N SER A 28 -10.63 19.11 16.60
CA SER A 28 -9.33 19.09 15.95
C SER A 28 -9.07 17.71 15.34
N ARG A 29 -8.72 17.70 14.06
CA ARG A 29 -8.38 16.49 13.32
C ARG A 29 -6.88 16.28 13.36
N TYR A 30 -6.48 15.03 13.15
CA TYR A 30 -5.06 14.63 13.10
C TYR A 30 -4.68 14.05 11.73
N LEU A 31 -5.63 13.98 10.80
CA LEU A 31 -5.46 13.43 9.46
C LEU A 31 -5.88 14.47 8.43
N SER A 32 -5.33 14.37 7.22
CA SER A 32 -5.83 15.13 6.09
C SER A 32 -7.27 14.72 5.77
N GLY A 33 -8.04 15.62 5.16
CA GLY A 33 -9.41 15.30 4.72
C GLY A 33 -9.47 14.13 3.73
N ILE A 34 -8.47 13.99 2.87
CA ILE A 34 -8.37 12.83 1.97
C ILE A 34 -8.16 11.53 2.76
N ASP A 35 -7.27 11.50 3.74
CA ASP A 35 -7.00 10.28 4.50
C ASP A 35 -8.21 9.86 5.33
N GLU A 36 -8.93 10.82 5.89
CA GLU A 36 -10.20 10.58 6.58
C GLU A 36 -11.26 9.99 5.64
N VAL A 37 -11.45 10.59 4.46
CA VAL A 37 -12.39 10.09 3.45
C VAL A 37 -12.00 8.69 2.99
N VAL A 38 -10.73 8.43 2.71
CA VAL A 38 -10.22 7.11 2.33
C VAL A 38 -10.44 6.10 3.44
N GLY A 39 -10.22 6.47 4.70
CA GLY A 39 -10.52 5.64 5.87
C GLY A 39 -12.00 5.26 5.94
N GLN A 40 -12.90 6.24 5.78
CA GLN A 40 -14.35 5.99 5.78
C GLN A 40 -14.80 5.14 4.59
N LEU A 41 -14.25 5.39 3.39
CA LEU A 41 -14.50 4.59 2.19
C LEU A 41 -14.08 3.13 2.38
N ARG A 42 -12.92 2.89 3.01
CA ARG A 42 -12.44 1.53 3.31
C ARG A 42 -13.36 0.80 4.29
N LEU A 43 -13.93 1.49 5.27
CA LEU A 43 -14.87 0.87 6.20
C LEU A 43 -16.20 0.53 5.53
N LYS A 44 -16.66 1.38 4.60
CA LYS A 44 -17.95 1.25 3.93
C LYS A 44 -17.87 0.62 2.55
N TRP A 45 -16.74 0.02 2.17
CA TRP A 45 -16.45 -0.38 0.78
C TRP A 45 -17.51 -1.26 0.12
N ARG A 46 -18.24 -2.07 0.90
CA ARG A 46 -19.33 -2.93 0.43
C ARG A 46 -20.66 -2.21 0.18
N GLU A 47 -20.82 -1.02 0.75
CA GLU A 47 -22.01 -0.17 0.66
C GLU A 47 -21.83 0.97 -0.35
N LEU A 48 -20.64 1.07 -0.96
CA LEU A 48 -20.35 2.07 -1.97
C LEU A 48 -21.04 1.70 -3.28
N ASP A 49 -21.78 2.67 -3.83
CA ASP A 49 -22.35 2.61 -5.16
C ASP A 49 -21.97 3.86 -5.97
N GLU A 50 -22.37 3.91 -7.24
CA GLU A 50 -22.15 5.06 -8.13
C GLU A 50 -22.82 6.36 -7.62
N THR A 51 -23.70 6.26 -6.63
CA THR A 51 -24.42 7.39 -6.05
C THR A 51 -23.82 7.87 -4.73
N THR A 52 -22.67 7.32 -4.32
CA THR A 52 -21.95 7.74 -3.12
C THR A 52 -21.63 9.24 -3.19
N ARG A 53 -21.97 9.98 -2.13
CA ARG A 53 -21.74 11.43 -2.06
C ARG A 53 -20.76 11.78 -0.96
N LEU A 54 -19.83 12.67 -1.28
CA LEU A 54 -18.96 13.34 -0.32
C LEU A 54 -19.52 14.74 -0.03
N LEU A 55 -19.88 14.99 1.22
CA LEU A 55 -20.29 16.30 1.71
C LEU A 55 -19.13 16.94 2.48
N ILE A 56 -18.68 18.10 2.01
CA ILE A 56 -17.57 18.85 2.63
C ILE A 56 -18.15 20.12 3.25
N ARG A 57 -18.08 20.22 4.58
CA ARG A 57 -18.51 21.40 5.31
C ARG A 57 -17.31 22.32 5.55
N LEU A 58 -17.44 23.56 5.09
CA LEU A 58 -16.44 24.62 5.21
C LEU A 58 -17.07 25.83 5.91
N PRO A 59 -16.30 26.64 6.66
CA PRO A 59 -16.77 27.92 7.15
C PRO A 59 -17.10 28.86 5.98
N GLN A 60 -18.11 29.71 6.17
CA GLN A 60 -18.63 30.58 5.11
C GLN A 60 -17.56 31.51 4.52
N THR A 61 -16.56 31.89 5.33
CA THR A 61 -15.41 32.71 4.92
C THR A 61 -14.49 32.02 3.91
N ALA A 62 -14.46 30.69 3.88
CA ALA A 62 -13.64 29.89 2.97
C ALA A 62 -14.36 29.57 1.65
N VAL A 63 -15.67 29.85 1.55
CA VAL A 63 -16.46 29.53 0.36
C VAL A 63 -16.50 30.73 -0.58
N THR A 64 -15.83 30.57 -1.72
CA THR A 64 -15.89 31.49 -2.86
C THR A 64 -16.72 30.91 -4.00
N ALA A 65 -17.15 31.75 -4.95
CA ALA A 65 -17.92 31.32 -6.12
C ALA A 65 -17.22 30.22 -6.96
N ASN A 66 -15.89 30.11 -6.89
CA ASN A 66 -15.11 29.14 -7.65
C ASN A 66 -14.64 27.93 -6.82
N THR A 67 -14.97 27.88 -5.52
CA THR A 67 -14.45 26.86 -4.59
C THR A 67 -14.67 25.44 -5.06
N ALA A 68 -15.88 25.13 -5.55
CA ALA A 68 -16.20 23.79 -6.03
C ALA A 68 -15.37 23.38 -7.26
N ALA A 69 -15.16 24.29 -8.22
CA ALA A 69 -14.37 24.01 -9.40
C ALA A 69 -12.88 23.86 -9.07
N THR A 70 -12.35 24.73 -8.21
CA THR A 70 -10.96 24.64 -7.73
C THR A 70 -10.71 23.35 -6.97
N LEU A 71 -11.63 22.97 -6.08
CA LEU A 71 -11.52 21.72 -5.32
C LEU A 71 -11.60 20.50 -6.23
N LYS A 72 -12.53 20.48 -7.18
CA LYS A 72 -12.61 19.40 -8.18
C LYS A 72 -11.30 19.25 -8.96
N ALA A 73 -10.77 20.36 -9.47
CA ALA A 73 -9.50 20.35 -10.20
C ALA A 73 -8.30 19.93 -9.33
N ALA A 74 -8.33 20.22 -8.02
CA ALA A 74 -7.33 19.73 -7.07
C ALA A 74 -7.45 18.22 -6.84
N LEU A 75 -8.67 17.71 -6.65
CA LEU A 75 -8.96 16.27 -6.51
C LEU A 75 -8.55 15.49 -7.76
N ASP A 76 -8.87 15.99 -8.95
CA ASP A 76 -8.49 15.36 -10.22
C ASP A 76 -6.96 15.27 -10.37
N ARG A 77 -6.24 16.36 -10.03
CA ARG A 77 -4.77 16.37 -10.04
C ARG A 77 -4.18 15.41 -9.01
N TYR A 78 -4.72 15.41 -7.79
CA TYR A 78 -4.29 14.50 -6.73
C TYR A 78 -4.51 13.03 -7.14
N GLY A 79 -5.69 12.70 -7.68
CA GLY A 79 -6.01 11.37 -8.17
C GLY A 79 -5.07 10.93 -9.29
N ALA A 80 -4.81 11.80 -10.27
CA ALA A 80 -3.86 11.50 -11.35
C ALA A 80 -2.44 11.23 -10.82
N ALA A 81 -1.97 12.04 -9.86
CA ALA A 81 -0.66 11.85 -9.24
C ALA A 81 -0.58 10.53 -8.46
N GLN A 82 -1.61 10.17 -7.70
CA GLN A 82 -1.68 8.91 -6.96
C GLN A 82 -1.72 7.70 -7.89
N ILE A 83 -2.46 7.77 -9.00
CA ILE A 83 -2.49 6.71 -10.01
C ILE A 83 -1.10 6.53 -10.62
N ALA A 84 -0.42 7.63 -10.99
CA ALA A 84 0.93 7.57 -11.54
C ALA A 84 1.93 6.97 -10.55
N GLN A 85 1.86 7.36 -9.27
CA GLN A 85 2.70 6.80 -8.21
C GLN A 85 2.45 5.29 -8.03
N ASN A 86 1.18 4.86 -8.01
CA ASN A 86 0.84 3.46 -7.89
C ASN A 86 1.32 2.64 -9.10
N GLN A 87 1.25 3.20 -10.31
CA GLN A 87 1.79 2.56 -11.52
C GLN A 87 3.30 2.37 -11.42
N GLN A 88 4.03 3.39 -10.98
CA GLN A 88 5.47 3.29 -10.73
C GLN A 88 5.80 2.23 -9.69
N ALA A 89 5.08 2.19 -8.57
CA ALA A 89 5.28 1.17 -7.54
C ALA A 89 5.00 -0.25 -8.07
N ILE A 90 3.97 -0.44 -8.91
CA ILE A 90 3.70 -1.73 -9.55
C ILE A 90 4.84 -2.14 -10.49
N GLU A 91 5.39 -1.20 -11.27
CA GLU A 91 6.53 -1.47 -12.15
C GLU A 91 7.80 -1.80 -11.37
N GLU A 92 8.08 -1.07 -10.30
CA GLU A 92 9.19 -1.33 -9.38
C GLU A 92 9.06 -2.73 -8.76
N LEU A 93 7.87 -3.10 -8.29
CA LEU A 93 7.60 -4.44 -7.76
C LEU A 93 7.77 -5.52 -8.83
N ARG A 94 7.35 -5.28 -10.07
CA ARG A 94 7.55 -6.23 -11.18
C ARG A 94 9.02 -6.44 -11.48
N VAL A 95 9.81 -5.37 -11.59
CA VAL A 95 11.25 -5.45 -11.87
C VAL A 95 12.01 -6.05 -10.68
N GLY A 96 11.66 -5.65 -9.46
CA GLY A 96 12.26 -6.16 -8.22
C GLY A 96 11.99 -7.66 -8.01
N SER A 97 10.75 -8.09 -8.21
CA SER A 97 10.33 -9.49 -8.04
C SER A 97 11.11 -10.45 -8.94
N HIS A 98 11.42 -10.05 -10.19
CA HIS A 98 12.24 -10.88 -11.07
C HIS A 98 13.66 -11.08 -10.54
N ARG A 99 14.27 -10.04 -9.97
CA ARG A 99 15.65 -10.10 -9.47
C ARG A 99 15.75 -10.93 -8.20
N GLU A 100 14.81 -10.77 -7.28
CA GLU A 100 14.76 -11.54 -6.03
C GLU A 100 14.48 -13.02 -6.32
N THR A 101 13.52 -13.31 -7.19
CA THR A 101 13.21 -14.69 -7.60
C THR A 101 14.39 -15.36 -8.29
N LEU A 102 15.11 -14.65 -9.17
CA LEU A 102 16.32 -15.19 -9.80
C LEU A 102 17.42 -15.49 -8.79
N SER A 103 17.63 -14.61 -7.81
CA SER A 103 18.63 -14.85 -6.76
C SER A 103 18.30 -16.07 -5.91
N ALA A 104 17.03 -16.26 -5.56
CA ALA A 104 16.55 -17.45 -4.85
C ALA A 104 16.77 -18.73 -5.67
N ILE A 105 16.43 -18.70 -6.97
CA ILE A 105 16.63 -19.84 -7.89
C ILE A 105 18.12 -20.19 -7.98
N VAL A 106 19.01 -19.21 -8.14
CA VAL A 106 20.46 -19.44 -8.23
C VAL A 106 20.98 -20.07 -6.94
N ILE A 107 20.59 -19.56 -5.77
CA ILE A 107 21.02 -20.11 -4.48
C ILE A 107 20.55 -21.56 -4.34
N VAL A 108 19.27 -21.84 -4.62
CA VAL A 108 18.71 -23.20 -4.54
C VAL A 108 19.43 -24.15 -5.52
N THR A 109 19.68 -23.69 -6.75
CA THR A 109 20.39 -24.48 -7.77
C THR A 109 21.82 -24.82 -7.31
N VAL A 110 22.55 -23.84 -6.75
CA VAL A 110 23.90 -24.06 -6.23
C VAL A 110 23.89 -25.07 -5.08
N LEU A 111 22.95 -24.96 -4.14
CA LEU A 111 22.83 -25.89 -3.01
C LEU A 111 22.52 -27.32 -3.47
N ILE A 112 21.63 -27.49 -4.45
CA ILE A 112 21.33 -28.80 -5.04
C ILE A 112 22.58 -29.39 -5.68
N ILE A 113 23.30 -28.61 -6.50
CA ILE A 113 24.55 -29.06 -7.15
C ILE A 113 25.57 -29.46 -6.09
N LEU A 114 25.76 -28.64 -5.05
CA LEU A 114 26.72 -28.92 -3.97
C LEU A 114 26.37 -30.22 -3.25
N THR A 115 25.09 -30.45 -2.98
CA THR A 115 24.59 -31.66 -2.31
C THR A 115 24.84 -32.90 -3.17
N ILE A 116 24.52 -32.84 -4.47
CA ILE A 116 24.79 -33.93 -5.42
C ILE A 116 26.29 -34.23 -5.47
N LEU A 117 27.14 -33.20 -5.53
CA LEU A 117 28.59 -33.36 -5.62
C LEU A 117 29.17 -33.97 -4.33
N LEU A 118 28.71 -33.54 -3.15
CA LEU A 118 29.10 -34.10 -1.85
C LEU A 118 28.74 -35.58 -1.72
N VAL A 119 27.52 -35.97 -2.11
CA VAL A 119 27.06 -37.37 -2.06
C VAL A 119 27.89 -38.26 -2.99
N ASN A 120 28.22 -37.77 -4.19
CA ASN A 120 29.05 -38.54 -5.12
C ASN A 120 30.52 -38.66 -4.70
N LEU A 121 31.06 -37.65 -4.01
CA LEU A 121 32.47 -37.63 -3.61
C LEU A 121 32.72 -38.39 -2.30
N ILE A 122 31.72 -38.47 -1.42
CA ILE A 122 31.82 -39.10 -0.10
C ILE A 122 30.55 -39.94 0.15
N PRO A 123 30.52 -41.20 -0.30
CA PRO A 123 29.32 -42.05 -0.21
C PRO A 123 28.92 -42.38 1.24
N GLU A 124 29.84 -42.24 2.21
CA GLU A 124 29.54 -42.41 3.64
C GLU A 124 28.62 -41.31 4.22
N LEU A 125 28.45 -40.19 3.52
CA LEU A 125 27.58 -39.08 3.91
C LEU A 125 26.10 -39.27 3.51
N GLU A 126 25.71 -40.44 3.00
CA GLU A 126 24.34 -40.71 2.53
C GLU A 126 23.29 -40.42 3.63
N GLN A 127 23.58 -40.73 4.89
CA GLN A 127 22.71 -40.42 6.04
C GLN A 127 22.64 -38.91 6.38
N VAL A 128 23.70 -38.15 6.11
CA VAL A 128 23.75 -36.69 6.37
C VAL A 128 23.05 -35.91 5.24
N SER A 129 23.01 -36.48 4.03
CA SER A 129 22.32 -35.89 2.88
C SER A 129 20.81 -35.69 3.12
N GLY A 130 20.16 -36.62 3.83
CA GLY A 130 18.75 -36.50 4.21
C GLY A 130 18.48 -35.37 5.20
N ALA A 131 19.40 -35.12 6.14
CA ALA A 131 19.29 -34.00 7.08
C ALA A 131 19.50 -32.65 6.36
N LEU A 132 20.49 -32.56 5.48
CA LEU A 132 20.73 -31.38 4.63
C LEU A 132 19.54 -31.06 3.72
N ALA A 133 18.92 -32.08 3.11
CA ALA A 133 17.72 -31.90 2.30
C ALA A 133 16.55 -31.31 3.12
N GLY A 134 16.41 -31.70 4.39
CA GLY A 134 15.45 -31.10 5.32
C GLY A 134 15.73 -29.62 5.59
N PHE A 135 16.99 -29.23 5.83
CA PHE A 135 17.37 -27.83 6.02
C PHE A 135 17.17 -26.99 4.75
N VAL A 136 17.47 -27.54 3.57
CA VAL A 136 17.19 -26.89 2.28
C VAL A 136 15.68 -26.74 2.08
N GLY A 137 14.87 -27.74 2.43
CA GLY A 137 13.41 -27.65 2.38
C GLY A 137 12.86 -26.53 3.28
N ILE A 138 13.39 -26.39 4.50
CA ILE A 138 13.02 -25.30 5.42
C ILE A 138 13.46 -23.94 4.86
N ALA A 139 14.68 -23.83 4.34
CA ALA A 139 15.18 -22.60 3.74
C ALA A 139 14.35 -22.17 2.53
N VAL A 140 13.94 -23.12 1.68
CA VAL A 140 13.01 -22.86 0.57
C VAL A 140 11.64 -22.41 1.08
N TRP A 141 11.12 -23.01 2.14
CA TRP A 141 9.85 -22.61 2.76
C TRP A 141 9.88 -21.23 3.43
N VAL A 142 11.04 -20.77 3.92
CA VAL A 142 11.17 -19.43 4.51
C VAL A 142 11.29 -18.34 3.43
N ILE A 143 11.76 -18.71 2.23
CA ILE A 143 11.97 -17.78 1.11
C ILE A 143 10.70 -17.63 0.25
N PHE A 144 9.83 -18.65 0.19
CA PHE A 144 8.58 -18.69 -0.58
C PHE A 144 7.34 -18.62 0.31
#